data_AF-A0A3N5MYJ3-F1
#
_entry.id   AF-A0A3N5MYJ3-F1
#
_cell.length_a   1.000
_cell.length_b   1.000
_cell.length_c   1.000
_cell.angle_alpha   90.00
_cell.angle_beta   90.00
_cell.angle_gamma   90.00
#
_symmetry.space_group_name_H-M   'P 1'
#
loop_
_entity.id
_entity.type
_entity.pdbx_description
1 polymer ?
#
loop_
_entity_poly.entity_id
_entity_poly.type
_entity_poly.pdbx_seq_one_letter_code
_entity_poly.pdbx_strand_id
1 'polypeptide(L)'
;MKGKLSDSQAGYVLDHLGHHAVIGEALKGLFRFQRQGADSAPSVLFNTAREAFDPGKVIRIRDIPVLYPVGPEKDRFYTLRGKTLEFHHDLLKSAFHLLSGYEEYRSGARDDLGRFPYSASLQKSLEIVRRPVVNYYFEVILKGLEKFCSLNGIP
;
A
#
# COMPACT_ATOMS: atom_id res chain seq x y z
N MET A 1 8.99 0.86 -10.38
CA MET A 1 9.78 -0.01 -9.49
C MET A 1 9.47 -1.43 -9.89
N LYS A 2 10.48 -2.23 -10.28
CA LYS A 2 10.28 -3.63 -10.68
C LYS A 2 10.40 -4.52 -9.44
N GLY A 3 9.58 -5.55 -9.33
CA GLY A 3 9.58 -6.46 -8.18
C GLY A 3 8.82 -5.91 -6.97
N LYS A 4 8.85 -6.67 -5.87
CA LYS A 4 8.33 -6.28 -4.55
C LYS A 4 9.19 -5.15 -3.95
N LEU A 5 8.66 -4.45 -2.95
CA LEU A 5 9.47 -3.52 -2.14
C LEU A 5 10.66 -4.26 -1.52
N SER A 6 11.82 -3.60 -1.46
CA SER A 6 12.92 -4.04 -0.59
C SER A 6 12.55 -3.82 0.88
N ASP A 7 13.29 -4.44 1.79
CA ASP A 7 13.04 -4.30 3.23
C ASP A 7 13.18 -2.83 3.68
N SER A 8 14.13 -2.08 3.10
CA SER A 8 14.29 -0.64 3.36
C SER A 8 13.11 0.20 2.87
N GLN A 9 12.53 -0.13 1.70
CA GLN A 9 11.38 0.56 1.16
C GLN A 9 10.10 0.24 1.93
N ALA A 10 9.94 -1.03 2.33
CA ALA A 10 8.84 -1.45 3.19
C ALA A 10 8.95 -0.78 4.57
N GLY A 11 10.15 -0.77 5.17
CA GLY A 11 10.45 -0.08 6.42
C GLY A 11 10.09 1.40 6.36
N TYR A 12 10.53 2.11 5.32
CA TYR A 12 10.15 3.50 5.09
C TYR A 12 8.63 3.73 5.14
N VAL A 13 7.82 2.89 4.49
CA VAL A 13 6.36 3.03 4.52
C VAL A 13 5.77 2.71 5.89
N LEU A 14 6.29 1.66 6.56
CA LEU A 14 5.83 1.26 7.89
C LEU A 14 6.16 2.32 8.95
N ASP A 15 7.30 3.00 8.83
CA ASP A 15 7.66 4.13 9.70
C ASP A 15 6.67 5.30 9.52
N HIS A 16 6.29 5.61 8.27
CA HIS A 16 5.27 6.61 7.99
C HIS A 16 3.89 6.21 8.54
N LEU A 17 3.51 4.94 8.40
CA LEU A 17 2.30 4.40 9.02
C LEU A 17 2.34 4.54 10.55
N GLY A 18 3.53 4.40 11.16
CA GLY A 18 3.77 4.58 12.59
C GLY A 18 3.45 5.98 13.12
N HIS A 19 3.46 7.01 12.26
CA HIS A 19 3.00 8.35 12.64
C HIS A 19 1.47 8.44 12.82
N HIS A 20 0.71 7.46 12.32
CA HIS A 20 -0.75 7.43 12.43
C HIS A 20 -1.24 6.54 13.59
N ALA A 21 -0.48 5.52 13.96
CA ALA A 21 -0.80 4.64 15.08
C ALA A 21 0.44 3.92 15.60
N VAL A 22 0.45 3.61 16.90
CA VAL A 22 1.47 2.76 17.50
C VAL A 22 1.18 1.30 17.14
N ILE A 23 2.03 0.71 16.31
CA ILE A 23 1.98 -0.72 15.96
C ILE A 23 3.03 -1.44 16.80
N GLY A 24 2.59 -2.23 17.78
CA GLY A 24 3.50 -2.98 18.66
C GLY A 24 4.28 -4.07 17.91
N GLU A 25 5.47 -4.42 18.43
CA GLU A 25 6.35 -5.44 17.82
C GLU A 25 5.67 -6.82 17.71
N ALA A 26 4.79 -7.17 18.65
CA ALA A 26 4.00 -8.39 18.59
C ALA A 26 3.11 -8.44 17.33
N LEU A 27 2.44 -7.33 17.00
CA LEU A 27 1.60 -7.24 15.81
C LEU A 27 2.44 -7.23 14.52
N LYS A 28 3.56 -6.50 14.50
CA LYS A 28 4.50 -6.52 13.36
C LYS A 28 5.02 -7.92 13.08
N GLY A 29 5.27 -8.72 14.13
CA GLY A 29 5.68 -10.13 14.01
C GLY A 29 4.65 -11.03 13.32
N LEU A 30 3.41 -10.59 13.15
CA LEU A 30 2.34 -11.30 12.44
C LEU A 30 2.22 -10.90 10.96
N PHE A 31 3.00 -9.91 10.50
CA PHE A 31 2.95 -9.45 9.12
C PHE A 31 3.63 -10.48 8.21
N ARG A 32 2.99 -10.76 7.08
CA ARG A 32 3.46 -11.67 6.04
C ARG A 32 3.32 -10.98 4.69
N PHE A 33 4.36 -11.00 3.87
CA PHE A 33 4.37 -10.38 2.53
C PHE A 33 4.26 -11.39 1.38
N GLN A 34 4.08 -12.65 1.76
CA GLN A 34 3.87 -13.79 0.88
C GLN A 34 2.94 -14.76 1.60
N ARG A 35 2.04 -15.40 0.86
CA ARG A 35 1.18 -16.44 1.41
C ARG A 35 2.07 -17.63 1.79
N GLN A 36 2.23 -17.86 3.08
CA GLN A 36 2.72 -19.14 3.59
C GLN A 36 1.53 -20.12 3.59
N GLY A 37 1.76 -21.41 3.85
CA GLY A 37 0.70 -22.43 3.79
C GLY A 37 -0.51 -22.10 4.67
N ALA A 38 -1.48 -23.03 4.74
CA ALA A 38 -2.61 -22.87 5.65
C ALA A 38 -2.14 -22.96 7.11
N ASP A 39 -1.66 -21.83 7.65
CA ASP A 39 -1.31 -21.70 9.05
C ASP A 39 -2.58 -21.48 9.88
N SER A 40 -2.70 -22.21 10.98
CA SER A 40 -3.75 -22.00 11.98
C SER A 40 -3.49 -20.77 12.86
N ALA A 41 -2.29 -20.20 12.78
CA ALA A 41 -1.86 -19.04 13.55
C ALA A 41 -2.42 -17.72 12.97
N PRO A 42 -2.75 -16.73 13.83
CA PRO A 42 -3.12 -15.40 13.36
C PRO A 42 -2.05 -14.80 12.46
N SER A 43 -2.48 -14.18 11.36
CA SER A 43 -1.56 -13.56 10.40
C SER A 43 -2.18 -12.38 9.67
N VAL A 44 -1.34 -11.39 9.35
CA VAL A 44 -1.70 -10.26 8.49
C VAL A 44 -0.94 -10.39 7.18
N LEU A 45 -1.64 -10.77 6.12
CA LEU A 45 -1.10 -10.97 4.79
C LEU A 45 -1.23 -9.71 3.95
N PHE A 46 -0.10 -9.16 3.52
CA PHE A 46 0.00 -8.12 2.51
C PHE A 46 0.37 -8.74 1.16
N ASN A 47 -0.57 -8.76 0.22
CA ASN A 47 -0.27 -9.20 -1.14
C ASN A 47 0.62 -8.18 -1.85
N THR A 48 1.77 -8.64 -2.35
CA THR A 48 2.80 -7.79 -2.95
C THR A 48 2.80 -7.89 -4.48
N ALA A 49 2.81 -6.76 -5.16
CA ALA A 49 2.84 -6.67 -6.61
C ALA A 49 4.28 -6.82 -7.11
N ARG A 50 4.51 -7.78 -8.02
CA ARG A 50 5.82 -8.01 -8.65
C ARG A 50 6.06 -7.15 -9.89
N GLU A 51 4.98 -6.68 -10.51
CA GLU A 51 5.04 -5.93 -11.76
C GLU A 51 5.46 -4.48 -11.54
N ALA A 52 5.92 -3.85 -12.63
CA ALA A 52 6.16 -2.42 -12.67
C ALA A 52 4.83 -1.64 -12.58
N PHE A 53 4.92 -0.32 -12.37
CA PHE A 53 3.74 0.52 -12.44
C PHE A 53 3.20 0.51 -13.86
N ASP A 54 1.88 0.34 -14.00
CA ASP A 54 1.16 0.40 -15.26
C ASP A 54 -0.10 1.26 -15.05
N PRO A 55 -0.16 2.47 -15.65
CA PRO A 55 -1.31 3.36 -15.48
C PRO A 55 -2.62 2.73 -15.99
N GLY A 56 -2.57 1.81 -16.97
CA GLY A 56 -3.74 1.12 -17.50
C GLY A 56 -4.31 0.06 -16.54
N LYS A 57 -3.56 -0.33 -15.51
CA LYS A 57 -4.00 -1.29 -14.48
C LYS A 57 -4.53 -0.63 -13.22
N VAL A 58 -4.44 0.69 -13.09
CA VAL A 58 -4.93 1.39 -11.89
C VAL A 58 -6.44 1.17 -11.75
N ILE A 59 -6.87 0.72 -10.58
CA ILE A 59 -8.28 0.57 -10.23
C ILE A 59 -8.68 1.60 -9.18
N ARG A 60 -9.98 1.78 -8.95
CA ARG A 60 -10.51 2.62 -7.87
C ARG A 60 -11.44 1.82 -6.98
N ILE A 61 -11.22 1.90 -5.68
CA ILE A 61 -12.08 1.31 -4.66
C ILE A 61 -12.57 2.43 -3.77
N ARG A 62 -13.89 2.70 -3.78
CA ARG A 62 -14.48 3.84 -3.05
C ARG A 62 -13.74 5.15 -3.37
N ASP A 63 -13.55 5.39 -4.67
CA ASP A 63 -12.78 6.51 -5.25
C ASP A 63 -11.30 6.60 -4.90
N ILE A 64 -10.76 5.73 -4.05
CA ILE A 64 -9.34 5.72 -3.73
C ILE A 64 -8.62 4.94 -4.84
N PRO A 65 -7.65 5.54 -5.56
CA PRO A 65 -6.91 4.82 -6.59
C PRO A 65 -6.04 3.73 -5.94
N VAL A 66 -5.84 2.62 -6.63
CA VAL A 66 -4.92 1.56 -6.22
C VAL A 66 -3.92 1.39 -7.36
N LEU A 67 -2.67 1.77 -7.11
CA LEU A 67 -1.64 1.81 -8.14
C LEU A 67 -1.12 0.42 -8.54
N TYR A 68 -1.24 -0.53 -7.61
CA TYR A 68 -0.72 -1.89 -7.76
C TYR A 68 -1.75 -2.94 -7.32
N PRO A 69 -2.79 -3.18 -8.13
CA PRO A 69 -3.73 -4.26 -7.84
C PRO A 69 -3.08 -5.63 -8.09
N VAL A 70 -3.26 -6.56 -7.16
CA VAL A 70 -2.69 -7.92 -7.22
C VAL A 70 -3.79 -8.97 -7.39
N GLY A 71 -4.73 -9.03 -6.44
CA GLY A 71 -5.77 -10.06 -6.40
C GLY A 71 -6.93 -9.85 -7.38
N PRO A 72 -7.83 -10.85 -7.47
CA PRO A 72 -9.05 -10.81 -8.28
C PRO A 72 -10.14 -9.91 -7.67
N GLU A 73 -10.13 -9.71 -6.35
CA GLU A 73 -11.05 -8.81 -5.63
C GLU A 73 -10.74 -7.37 -6.06
N LYS A 74 -11.61 -6.71 -6.83
CA LYS A 74 -11.37 -5.34 -7.36
C LYS A 74 -12.16 -4.25 -6.64
N ASP A 75 -13.04 -4.63 -5.72
CA ASP A 75 -13.98 -3.77 -5.00
C ASP A 75 -13.70 -3.72 -3.49
N ARG A 76 -12.71 -4.48 -3.01
CA ARG A 76 -12.37 -4.60 -1.58
C ARG A 76 -10.88 -4.49 -1.34
N PHE A 77 -10.50 -3.75 -0.30
CA PHE A 77 -9.10 -3.62 0.09
C PHE A 77 -8.58 -4.84 0.86
N TYR A 78 -9.42 -5.41 1.71
CA TYR A 78 -9.06 -6.53 2.55
C TYR A 78 -10.26 -7.42 2.89
N THR A 79 -9.97 -8.65 3.30
CA THR A 79 -10.94 -9.57 3.92
C THR A 79 -10.35 -10.18 5.19
N LEU A 80 -11.23 -10.53 6.13
CA LEU A 80 -10.90 -11.36 7.28
C LEU A 80 -11.43 -12.76 7.01
N ARG A 81 -10.56 -13.77 7.07
CA ARG A 81 -10.89 -15.19 6.89
C ARG A 81 -10.34 -15.97 8.08
N GLY A 82 -11.23 -16.37 8.99
CA GLY A 82 -10.80 -16.98 10.26
C GLY A 82 -9.88 -16.04 11.02
N LYS A 83 -8.67 -16.51 11.35
CA LYS A 83 -7.66 -15.72 12.08
C LYS A 83 -6.72 -14.92 11.18
N THR A 84 -7.01 -14.81 9.88
CA THR A 84 -6.15 -14.11 8.92
C THR A 84 -6.81 -12.86 8.36
N LEU A 85 -6.08 -11.74 8.38
CA LEU A 85 -6.39 -10.54 7.62
C LEU A 85 -5.60 -10.56 6.32
N GLU A 86 -6.27 -10.48 5.17
CA GLU A 86 -5.63 -10.43 3.86
C GLU A 86 -5.93 -9.11 3.16
N PHE A 87 -4.89 -8.33 2.84
CA PHE A 87 -4.97 -7.18 1.94
C PHE A 87 -4.80 -7.63 0.49
N HIS A 88 -5.78 -7.33 -0.36
CA HIS A 88 -5.87 -7.85 -1.73
C HIS A 88 -5.00 -7.10 -2.75
N HIS A 89 -4.52 -5.92 -2.38
CA HIS A 89 -3.72 -5.05 -3.24
C HIS A 89 -2.50 -4.53 -2.51
N ASP A 90 -1.49 -4.15 -3.27
CA ASP A 90 -0.23 -3.68 -2.70
C ASP A 90 -0.32 -2.19 -2.34
N LEU A 91 -1.02 -1.93 -1.24
CA LEU A 91 -1.20 -0.58 -0.68
C LEU A 91 0.12 0.02 -0.18
N LEU A 92 1.04 -0.83 0.29
CA LEU A 92 2.36 -0.38 0.74
C LEU A 92 3.21 0.12 -0.42
N LYS A 93 3.24 -0.61 -1.54
CA LYS A 93 3.91 -0.16 -2.76
C LYS A 93 3.23 1.05 -3.38
N SER A 94 1.90 1.14 -3.28
CA SER A 94 1.15 2.33 -3.72
C SER A 94 1.51 3.56 -2.87
N ALA A 95 1.62 3.40 -1.55
CA ALA A 95 2.07 4.46 -0.64
C ALA A 95 3.52 4.86 -0.93
N PHE A 96 4.44 3.90 -1.05
CA PHE A 96 5.84 4.16 -1.37
C PHE A 96 5.99 4.96 -2.66
N HIS A 97 5.26 4.58 -3.72
CA HIS A 97 5.31 5.26 -5.01
C HIS A 97 5.01 6.76 -4.88
N LEU A 98 3.97 7.10 -4.12
CA LEU A 98 3.54 8.49 -3.92
C LEU A 98 4.44 9.26 -2.95
N LEU A 99 4.89 8.61 -1.86
CA LEU A 99 5.70 9.25 -0.81
C LEU A 99 7.14 9.52 -1.27
N SER A 100 7.74 8.60 -2.03
CA SER A 100 9.16 8.68 -2.40
C SER A 100 9.48 9.63 -3.56
N GLY A 101 8.46 10.22 -4.21
CA GLY A 101 8.66 10.98 -5.44
C GLY A 101 9.18 10.11 -6.60
N TYR A 102 8.79 8.83 -6.63
CA TYR A 102 9.37 7.83 -7.54
C TYR A 102 9.35 8.23 -9.02
N GLU A 103 8.32 8.98 -9.44
CA GLU A 103 8.20 9.45 -10.82
C GLU A 103 9.20 10.54 -11.19
N GLU A 104 9.50 11.45 -10.27
CA GLU A 104 10.52 12.49 -10.50
C GLU A 104 11.89 11.84 -10.71
N TYR A 105 12.20 10.79 -9.94
CA TYR A 105 13.43 10.02 -10.09
C TYR A 105 13.49 9.23 -11.41
N ARG A 106 12.35 8.70 -11.91
CA ARG A 106 12.32 7.82 -13.09
C ARG A 106 12.04 8.52 -14.41
N SER A 107 11.34 9.63 -14.38
CA SER A 107 10.92 10.37 -15.56
C SER A 107 12.07 11.22 -16.09
N GLY A 108 12.23 11.23 -17.41
CA GLY A 108 13.09 12.19 -18.10
C GLY A 108 12.45 13.57 -18.28
N ALA A 109 11.17 13.75 -17.91
CA ALA A 109 10.44 15.00 -18.13
C ALA A 109 11.04 16.14 -17.28
N ARG A 110 11.32 17.27 -17.91
CA ARG A 110 11.84 18.48 -17.26
C ARG A 110 11.11 19.71 -17.81
N ASP A 111 10.81 20.66 -16.94
CA ASP A 111 10.41 22.01 -17.36
C ASP A 111 11.62 22.84 -17.78
N ASP A 112 11.40 24.08 -18.21
CA ASP A 112 12.46 25.00 -18.64
C ASP A 112 13.49 25.33 -17.54
N LEU A 113 13.16 25.05 -16.28
CA LEU A 113 14.04 25.23 -15.13
C LEU A 113 14.71 23.92 -14.68
N GLY A 114 14.56 22.83 -15.44
CA GLY A 114 15.17 21.55 -15.13
C GLY A 114 14.52 20.78 -13.97
N ARG A 115 13.26 21.10 -13.61
CA ARG A 115 12.51 20.46 -12.53
C ARG A 115 11.50 19.45 -13.10
N PHE A 116 11.05 18.50 -12.29
CA PHE A 116 9.98 17.59 -12.71
C PHE A 116 8.63 18.36 -12.79
N PRO A 117 7.99 18.43 -13.97
CA PRO A 117 6.80 19.25 -14.15
C PRO A 117 5.55 18.58 -13.58
N TYR A 118 4.68 19.38 -12.96
CA TYR A 118 3.38 18.93 -12.44
C TYR A 118 2.52 18.22 -13.49
N SER A 119 2.56 18.67 -14.75
CA SER A 119 1.82 18.07 -15.86
C SER A 119 2.20 16.61 -16.14
N ALA A 120 3.42 16.20 -15.74
CA ALA A 120 3.89 14.82 -15.87
C ALA A 120 3.62 13.96 -14.63
N SER A 121 3.03 14.51 -13.56
CA SER A 121 2.81 13.80 -12.30
C SER A 121 1.60 12.86 -12.36
N LEU A 122 1.71 11.72 -11.66
CA LEU A 122 0.61 10.79 -11.44
C LEU A 122 -0.53 11.42 -10.66
N GLN A 123 -0.22 12.34 -9.76
CA GLN A 123 -1.23 13.06 -8.98
C GLN A 123 -2.14 13.87 -9.92
N LYS A 124 -1.58 14.48 -10.98
CA LYS A 124 -2.37 15.15 -12.02
C LYS A 124 -3.16 14.16 -12.85
N SER A 125 -2.52 13.10 -13.36
CA SER A 125 -3.18 12.14 -14.26
C SER A 125 -4.30 11.34 -13.57
N LEU A 126 -4.18 11.08 -12.27
CA LEU A 126 -5.22 10.44 -11.46
C LEU A 126 -6.18 11.44 -10.80
N GLU A 127 -6.02 12.75 -11.03
CA GLU A 127 -6.89 13.79 -10.45
C GLU A 127 -6.98 13.73 -8.92
N ILE A 128 -5.88 13.38 -8.24
CA ILE A 128 -5.83 13.18 -6.78
C ILE A 128 -5.08 14.28 -6.03
N VAL A 129 -4.70 15.37 -6.70
CA VAL A 129 -3.87 16.45 -6.15
C VAL A 129 -4.40 17.05 -4.85
N ARG A 130 -5.72 17.10 -4.70
CA ARG A 130 -6.39 17.65 -3.51
C ARG A 130 -6.78 16.59 -2.48
N ARG A 131 -6.31 15.34 -2.66
CA ARG A 131 -6.73 14.19 -1.86
C ARG A 131 -5.52 13.58 -1.14
N PRO A 132 -5.58 13.38 0.18
CA PRO A 132 -4.53 12.72 0.94
C PRO A 132 -4.58 11.21 0.75
N VAL A 133 -4.34 10.74 -0.47
CA VAL A 133 -4.53 9.33 -0.87
C VAL A 133 -3.71 8.37 -0.01
N VAL A 134 -2.48 8.74 0.38
CA VAL A 134 -1.65 7.92 1.27
C VAL A 134 -2.30 7.77 2.65
N ASN A 135 -2.90 8.84 3.20
CA ASN A 135 -3.62 8.76 4.47
C ASN A 135 -4.81 7.80 4.36
N TYR A 136 -5.51 7.77 3.22
CA TYR A 136 -6.59 6.82 2.99
C TYR A 136 -6.09 5.37 2.94
N TYR A 137 -4.91 5.12 2.35
CA TYR A 137 -4.29 3.80 2.41
C TYR A 137 -4.00 3.38 3.85
N PHE A 138 -3.42 4.29 4.65
CA PHE A 138 -3.11 4.02 6.05
C PHE A 138 -4.38 3.81 6.87
N GLU A 139 -5.43 4.60 6.66
CA GLU A 139 -6.73 4.40 7.31
C GLU A 139 -7.32 3.02 6.98
N VAL A 140 -7.24 2.58 5.72
CA VAL A 140 -7.66 1.24 5.30
C VAL A 140 -6.85 0.14 5.99
N ILE A 141 -5.53 0.31 6.08
CA ILE A 141 -4.64 -0.64 6.75
C ILE A 141 -4.97 -0.73 8.24
N LEU A 142 -5.05 0.41 8.93
CA LEU A 142 -5.34 0.49 10.36
C LEU A 142 -6.72 -0.08 10.69
N LYS A 143 -7.76 0.22 9.90
CA LYS A 143 -9.09 -0.37 10.07
C LYS A 143 -9.09 -1.89 9.89
N GLY A 144 -8.23 -2.42 9.02
CA GLY A 144 -8.02 -3.86 8.89
C GLY A 144 -7.37 -4.43 10.14
N LEU A 145 -6.26 -3.83 10.58
CA LEU A 145 -5.49 -4.24 11.75
C LEU A 145 -6.32 -4.20 13.03
N GLU A 146 -7.10 -3.14 13.26
CA GLU A 146 -7.98 -2.99 14.41
C GLU A 146 -8.98 -4.15 14.51
N LYS A 147 -9.65 -4.48 13.41
CA LYS A 147 -10.58 -5.61 13.35
C LYS A 147 -9.88 -6.95 13.58
N PHE A 148 -8.67 -7.10 13.03
CA PHE A 148 -7.85 -8.28 13.23
C PHE A 148 -7.44 -8.45 14.71
N CYS A 149 -7.02 -7.37 15.37
CA CYS A 149 -6.66 -7.36 16.78
C CYS A 149 -7.85 -7.72 17.66
N SER A 150 -9.00 -7.07 17.42
CA SER A 150 -10.26 -7.36 18.13
C SER A 150 -10.68 -8.83 17.99
N LEU A 151 -10.56 -9.41 16.79
CA LEU A 151 -10.92 -10.80 16.53
C LEU A 151 -9.98 -11.82 17.19
N ASN A 152 -8.69 -11.48 17.32
CA ASN A 152 -7.66 -12.40 17.82
C ASN A 152 -7.23 -12.12 19.27
N GLY A 153 -7.84 -11.15 19.94
CA GLY A 153 -7.49 -10.78 21.32
C GLY A 153 -6.08 -10.20 21.45
N ILE A 154 -5.61 -9.50 20.41
CA ILE A 154 -4.30 -8.83 20.42
C ILE A 154 -4.55 -7.38 20.86
N PRO A 155 -3.80 -6.86 21.85
CA PRO A 155 -3.94 -5.49 22.33
C PRO A 155 -3.49 -4.44 21.31
#